data_AF-A0AAW8RZ00-F1
#
_entry.id   AF-A0AAW8RZ00-F1
#
_cell.length_a   1.000
_cell.length_b   1.000
_cell.length_c   1.000
_cell.angle_alpha   90.00
_cell.angle_beta   90.00
_cell.angle_gamma   90.00
#
_symmetry.space_group_name_H-M   'P 1'
#
loop_
_entity.id
_entity.type
_entity.pdbx_description
1 polymer ?
#
loop_
_entity_poly.entity_id
_entity_poly.type
_entity_poly.pdbx_seq_one_letter_code
_entity_poly.pdbx_strand_id
1 'polypeptide(L)'
;MITSQHNRGRNVAVLFKEINQLMNGWINYYGISEMKGFMNELNGWLKRRIRQYIWKQWKNPRTRRKNLIALGIEKQKAFEWSNTRRGFWKISKSHVLHRSLTDKELVSRGYTDISLKYQFIHLNY
;
A
#
# COMPACT_ATOMS: atom_id res chain seq x y z
N MET A 1 -11.12 -16.66 13.73
CA MET A 1 -11.19 -16.24 12.31
C MET A 1 -10.85 -14.76 12.20
N ILE A 2 -9.81 -14.42 11.45
CA ILE A 2 -9.18 -13.08 11.40
C ILE A 2 -9.93 -12.19 10.39
N THR A 3 -11.20 -11.93 10.63
CA THR A 3 -11.99 -11.04 9.78
C THR A 3 -12.56 -9.93 10.65
N SER A 4 -11.95 -8.72 10.57
CA SER A 4 -12.51 -7.39 10.94
C SER A 4 -11.67 -6.44 11.83
N GLN A 5 -10.33 -6.51 11.89
CA GLN A 5 -9.54 -5.49 12.62
C GLN A 5 -9.27 -4.17 11.85
N HIS A 6 -10.01 -3.90 10.76
CA HIS A 6 -9.76 -2.81 9.80
C HIS A 6 -10.21 -1.39 10.24
N ASN A 7 -10.60 -1.22 11.51
CA ASN A 7 -11.22 0.00 12.03
C ASN A 7 -10.49 0.62 13.23
N ARG A 8 -9.20 0.35 13.42
CA ARG A 8 -8.38 1.09 14.41
C ARG A 8 -7.34 1.94 13.68
N GLY A 9 -7.07 3.13 14.20
CA GLY A 9 -5.97 4.03 13.78
C GLY A 9 -4.60 3.43 14.08
N ARG A 10 -4.35 2.19 13.63
CA ARG A 10 -3.10 1.49 13.82
C ARG A 10 -2.00 2.16 13.01
N ASN A 11 -0.80 2.13 13.55
CA ASN A 11 0.38 2.60 12.86
C ASN A 11 0.60 1.78 11.58
N VAL A 12 0.88 2.47 10.46
CA VAL A 12 1.12 1.86 9.15
C VAL A 12 2.28 0.86 9.19
N ALA A 13 3.29 1.09 10.03
CA ALA A 13 4.41 0.17 10.21
C ALA A 13 3.99 -1.17 10.82
N VAL A 14 3.03 -1.16 11.77
CA VAL A 14 2.48 -2.39 12.36
C VAL A 14 1.74 -3.19 11.30
N LEU A 15 0.92 -2.51 10.48
CA LEU A 15 0.24 -3.15 9.35
C LEU A 15 1.24 -3.80 8.39
N PHE A 16 2.34 -3.12 8.06
CA PHE A 16 3.36 -3.69 7.18
C PHE A 16 4.05 -4.91 7.77
N LYS A 17 4.34 -4.89 9.09
CA LYS A 17 4.90 -6.04 9.79
C LYS A 17 3.96 -7.25 9.76
N GLU A 18 2.67 -7.04 10.04
CA GLU A 18 1.64 -8.09 9.99
C GLU A 18 1.54 -8.70 8.58
N ILE A 19 1.50 -7.86 7.54
CA ILE A 19 1.47 -8.32 6.15
C ILE A 19 2.72 -9.13 5.81
N ASN A 20 3.90 -8.63 6.16
CA ASN A 20 5.16 -9.34 5.90
C ASN A 20 5.19 -10.72 6.58
N GLN A 21 4.72 -10.83 7.82
CA GLN A 21 4.67 -12.11 8.54
C GLN A 21 3.74 -13.11 7.86
N LEU A 22 2.53 -12.67 7.48
CA LEU A 22 1.55 -13.52 6.78
C LEU A 22 2.10 -14.00 5.44
N MET A 23 2.71 -13.10 4.66
CA MET A 23 3.25 -13.46 3.35
C MET A 23 4.46 -14.40 3.45
N ASN A 24 5.28 -14.28 4.48
CA ASN A 24 6.39 -15.22 4.69
C ASN A 24 5.88 -16.63 4.98
N GLY A 25 4.90 -16.75 5.87
CA GLY A 25 4.29 -18.05 6.16
C GLY A 25 3.64 -18.67 4.92
N TRP A 26 2.97 -17.83 4.12
CA TRP A 26 2.32 -18.29 2.89
C TRP A 26 3.33 -18.72 1.81
N ILE A 27 4.38 -17.95 1.57
CA ILE A 27 5.44 -18.32 0.61
C ILE A 27 6.16 -19.59 1.06
N ASN A 28 6.47 -19.75 2.34
CA ASN A 28 7.14 -20.96 2.83
C ASN A 28 6.29 -22.22 2.65
N TYR A 29 4.96 -22.09 2.70
CA TYR A 29 4.04 -23.22 2.57
C TYR A 29 3.67 -23.53 1.10
N TYR A 30 3.45 -22.51 0.28
CA TYR A 30 2.95 -22.64 -1.10
C TYR A 30 4.00 -22.36 -2.19
N GLY A 31 5.19 -21.90 -1.82
CA GLY A 31 6.24 -21.42 -2.72
C GLY A 31 7.10 -22.50 -3.36
N ILE A 32 6.50 -23.62 -3.78
CA ILE A 32 7.17 -24.64 -4.60
C ILE A 32 6.75 -24.52 -6.07
N SER A 33 5.66 -23.79 -6.34
CA SER A 33 5.06 -23.67 -7.68
C SER A 33 5.41 -22.35 -8.36
N GLU A 34 5.47 -22.33 -9.70
CA GLU A 34 5.65 -21.12 -10.52
C GLU A 34 4.44 -20.17 -10.41
N MET A 35 4.45 -19.32 -9.38
CA MET A 35 3.38 -18.38 -9.05
C MET A 35 3.78 -16.90 -9.26
N LYS A 36 4.80 -16.64 -10.07
CA LYS A 36 5.31 -15.27 -10.31
C LYS A 36 4.23 -14.29 -10.77
N GLY A 37 3.34 -14.73 -11.68
CA GLY A 37 2.21 -13.93 -12.16
C GLY A 37 1.25 -13.56 -11.04
N PHE A 38 0.79 -14.56 -10.29
CA PHE A 38 -0.10 -14.38 -9.14
C PHE A 38 0.53 -13.46 -8.08
N MET A 39 1.82 -13.62 -7.77
CA MET A 39 2.54 -12.77 -6.81
C MET A 39 2.60 -11.31 -7.25
N ASN A 40 2.80 -11.05 -8.54
CA ASN A 40 2.78 -9.69 -9.08
C ASN A 40 1.39 -9.04 -8.95
N GLU A 41 0.34 -9.79 -9.29
CA GLU A 41 -1.04 -9.31 -9.15
C GLU A 41 -1.41 -9.03 -7.70
N LEU A 42 -1.06 -9.94 -6.80
CA LEU A 42 -1.27 -9.81 -5.36
C LEU A 42 -0.52 -8.60 -4.80
N ASN A 43 0.75 -8.43 -5.16
CA ASN A 43 1.56 -7.27 -4.76
C ASN A 43 0.95 -5.95 -5.27
N GLY A 44 0.47 -5.92 -6.51
CA GLY A 44 -0.21 -4.76 -7.08
C GLY A 44 -1.51 -4.42 -6.34
N TRP A 45 -2.34 -5.43 -6.05
CA TRP A 45 -3.56 -5.27 -5.26
C TRP A 45 -3.25 -4.76 -3.84
N LEU A 46 -2.22 -5.31 -3.21
CA LEU A 46 -1.81 -4.93 -1.86
C LEU A 46 -1.30 -3.50 -1.78
N LYS A 47 -0.42 -3.07 -2.71
CA LYS A 47 0.04 -1.68 -2.81
C LYS A 47 -1.15 -0.72 -2.94
N ARG A 48 -2.17 -1.07 -3.74
CA ARG A 48 -3.40 -0.28 -3.86
C ARG A 48 -4.18 -0.23 -2.54
N ARG A 49 -4.31 -1.36 -1.85
CA ARG A 49 -4.98 -1.44 -0.54
C ARG A 49 -4.26 -0.59 0.52
N ILE A 50 -2.92 -0.58 0.50
CA ILE A 50 -2.09 0.26 1.37
C ILE A 50 -2.31 1.75 1.07
N ARG A 51 -2.31 2.16 -0.21
CA ARG A 51 -2.64 3.55 -0.60
C ARG A 51 -4.01 3.97 -0.10
N GLN A 52 -5.01 3.09 -0.24
CA GLN A 52 -6.35 3.32 0.30
C GLN A 52 -6.32 3.51 1.82
N TYR A 53 -5.57 2.66 2.54
CA TYR A 53 -5.44 2.73 3.99
C TYR A 53 -4.80 4.06 4.44
N ILE A 54 -3.67 4.45 3.83
CA ILE A 54 -2.99 5.72 4.11
C ILE A 54 -3.94 6.91 3.84
N TRP A 55 -4.67 6.89 2.73
CA TRP A 55 -5.64 7.93 2.42
C TRP A 55 -6.79 8.00 3.42
N LYS A 56 -7.26 6.85 3.91
CA LYS A 56 -8.27 6.76 4.99
C LYS A 56 -7.73 7.32 6.31
N GLN A 57 -6.45 7.12 6.63
CA GLN A 57 -5.79 7.71 7.81
C GLN A 57 -5.74 9.25 7.73
N TRP A 58 -5.60 9.81 6.52
CA TRP A 58 -5.71 11.25 6.31
C TRP A 58 -7.18 11.69 6.36
N LYS A 59 -7.78 11.64 7.56
CA LYS A 59 -9.21 11.88 7.79
C LYS A 59 -9.66 13.27 7.32
N ASN A 60 -8.86 14.29 7.62
CA ASN A 60 -9.22 15.69 7.40
C ASN A 60 -8.67 16.23 6.06
N PRO A 61 -9.43 17.04 5.30
CA PRO A 61 -8.94 17.64 4.05
C PRO A 61 -7.67 18.47 4.23
N ARG A 62 -7.55 19.19 5.35
CA ARG A 62 -6.33 19.95 5.70
C ARG A 62 -5.11 19.03 5.80
N THR A 63 -5.25 17.87 6.45
CA THR A 63 -4.18 16.87 6.58
C THR A 63 -3.84 16.23 5.23
N ARG A 64 -4.84 15.88 4.43
CA ARG A 64 -4.62 15.37 3.06
C ARG A 64 -3.81 16.34 2.23
N ARG A 65 -4.19 17.61 2.24
CA ARG A 65 -3.49 18.67 1.50
C ARG A 65 -2.03 18.82 1.95
N LYS A 66 -1.81 18.91 3.27
CA LYS A 66 -0.46 19.01 3.85
C LYS A 66 0.42 17.83 3.41
N ASN A 67 -0.09 16.62 3.52
CA ASN A 67 0.66 15.41 3.16
C ASN A 67 0.89 15.29 1.66
N LEU A 68 -0.08 15.65 0.81
CA LEU A 68 0.11 15.66 -0.64
C LEU A 68 1.20 16.67 -1.06
N ILE A 69 1.22 17.87 -0.47
CA ILE A 69 2.26 18.87 -0.73
C ILE A 69 3.63 18.38 -0.27
N ALA A 70 3.71 17.78 0.93
CA ALA A 70 4.95 17.18 1.44
C ALA A 70 5.47 16.04 0.54
N LEU A 71 4.59 15.34 -0.15
CA LEU A 71 4.90 14.30 -1.14
C LEU A 71 5.10 14.86 -2.56
N GLY A 72 5.30 16.17 -2.72
CA GLY A 72 5.65 16.80 -4.00
C GLY A 72 4.48 17.04 -4.96
N ILE A 73 3.23 16.97 -4.50
CA ILE A 73 2.08 17.38 -5.30
C ILE A 73 1.92 18.89 -5.22
N GLU A 74 1.79 19.52 -6.39
CA GLU A 74 1.54 20.96 -6.53
C GLU A 74 0.35 21.42 -5.68
N LYS A 75 0.48 22.59 -5.05
CA LYS A 75 -0.50 23.14 -4.08
C LYS A 75 -1.93 23.19 -4.63
N GLN A 76 -2.11 23.59 -5.89
CA GLN A 76 -3.43 23.66 -6.52
C GLN A 76 -4.06 22.26 -6.67
N LYS A 77 -3.32 21.30 -7.24
CA LYS A 77 -3.79 19.90 -7.36
C LYS A 77 -4.01 19.26 -5.99
N ALA A 78 -3.15 19.53 -5.01
CA ALA A 78 -3.34 19.04 -3.66
C ALA A 78 -4.63 19.58 -3.03
N PHE A 79 -4.99 20.86 -3.30
CA PHE A 79 -6.25 21.44 -2.86
C PHE A 79 -7.46 20.74 -3.48
N GLU A 80 -7.48 20.58 -4.80
CA GLU A 80 -8.56 19.89 -5.54
C GLU A 80 -8.78 18.47 -5.01
N TRP A 81 -7.70 17.69 -4.90
CA TRP A 81 -7.79 16.29 -4.51
C TRP A 81 -8.03 16.07 -3.02
N SER A 82 -7.63 17.00 -2.16
CA SER A 82 -7.92 16.92 -0.72
C SER A 82 -9.42 16.95 -0.39
N ASN A 83 -10.19 17.68 -1.20
CA ASN A 83 -11.64 17.89 -1.04
C ASN A 83 -12.50 16.98 -1.92
N THR A 84 -11.90 15.98 -2.58
CA THR A 84 -12.66 15.10 -3.47
C THR A 84 -13.71 14.29 -2.69
N ARG A 85 -14.91 14.14 -3.30
CA ARG A 85 -16.00 13.30 -2.77
C ARG A 85 -15.94 11.85 -3.26
N ARG A 86 -14.87 11.47 -3.96
CA ARG A 86 -14.70 10.11 -4.50
C ARG A 86 -14.51 9.11 -3.35
N GLY A 87 -15.00 7.89 -3.52
CA GLY A 87 -14.78 6.81 -2.54
C GLY A 87 -13.30 6.43 -2.42
N PHE A 88 -12.88 5.96 -1.24
CA PHE A 88 -11.47 5.68 -0.95
C PHE A 88 -10.83 4.68 -1.93
N TRP A 89 -11.56 3.64 -2.33
CA TRP A 89 -11.06 2.64 -3.30
C TRP A 89 -10.87 3.24 -4.70
N LYS A 90 -11.74 4.18 -5.10
CA LYS A 90 -11.61 4.89 -6.38
C LYS A 90 -10.40 5.81 -6.38
N ILE A 91 -10.14 6.49 -5.25
CA ILE A 91 -8.98 7.38 -5.09
C ILE A 91 -7.67 6.59 -5.05
N SER A 92 -7.65 5.39 -4.48
CA SER A 92 -6.42 4.56 -4.42
C SER A 92 -5.78 4.24 -5.77
N LYS A 93 -6.55 4.28 -6.87
CA LYS A 93 -6.10 4.08 -8.26
C LYS A 93 -5.92 5.40 -9.02
N SER A 94 -6.01 6.56 -8.35
CA SER A 94 -5.88 7.85 -9.03
C SER A 94 -4.42 8.20 -9.32
N HIS A 95 -4.20 9.01 -10.35
CA HIS A 95 -2.86 9.49 -10.69
C HIS A 95 -2.21 10.25 -9.51
N VAL A 96 -2.99 10.98 -8.72
CA VAL A 96 -2.47 11.75 -7.58
C VAL A 96 -1.92 10.84 -6.49
N LEU A 97 -2.62 9.76 -6.16
CA LEU A 97 -2.10 8.81 -5.17
C LEU A 97 -0.94 7.98 -5.69
N HIS A 98 -0.94 7.62 -6.98
CA HIS A 98 0.20 6.93 -7.57
C HIS A 98 1.45 7.83 -7.65
N ARG A 99 1.27 9.14 -7.89
CA ARG A 99 2.37 10.10 -7.91
C ARG A 99 2.90 10.49 -6.52
N SER A 100 2.03 10.56 -5.51
CA SER A 100 2.43 10.93 -4.14
C SER A 100 2.90 9.72 -3.33
N LEU A 101 2.15 8.63 -3.35
CA LEU A 101 2.49 7.36 -2.71
C LEU A 101 3.09 6.39 -3.73
N THR A 102 4.25 6.76 -4.25
CA THR A 102 5.03 5.92 -5.18
C THR A 102 5.43 4.60 -4.52
N ASP A 103 5.80 3.60 -5.32
CA ASP A 103 6.29 2.33 -4.77
C ASP A 103 7.55 2.54 -3.89
N LYS A 104 8.42 3.48 -4.27
CA LYS A 104 9.58 3.90 -3.46
C LYS A 104 9.16 4.48 -2.12
N GLU A 105 8.14 5.34 -2.09
CA GLU A 105 7.60 5.92 -0.87
C GLU A 105 6.99 4.85 0.06
N LEU A 106 6.29 3.86 -0.51
CA LEU A 106 5.77 2.73 0.27
C LEU A 106 6.90 1.94 0.90
N VAL A 107 7.96 1.65 0.13
CA VAL A 107 9.16 0.95 0.64
C VAL A 107 9.85 1.75 1.73
N SER A 108 10.01 3.07 1.56
CA SER A 108 10.59 3.96 2.58
C SER A 108 9.80 3.96 3.89
N ARG A 109 8.50 3.68 3.85
CA ARG A 109 7.63 3.57 5.03
C ARG A 109 7.64 2.17 5.66
N GLY A 110 8.41 1.23 5.11
CA GLY A 110 8.58 -0.12 5.62
C GLY A 110 7.80 -1.21 4.89
N TYR A 111 7.22 -0.92 3.72
CA TYR A 111 6.62 -1.96 2.88
C TYR A 111 7.72 -2.81 2.22
N THR A 112 7.63 -4.13 2.34
CA THR A 112 8.53 -5.05 1.62
C THR A 112 7.84 -5.57 0.37
N ASP A 113 8.50 -5.47 -0.78
CA ASP A 113 7.93 -5.98 -2.02
C ASP A 113 7.94 -7.51 -2.02
N ILE A 114 6.74 -8.09 -1.92
CA ILE A 114 6.55 -9.53 -1.78
C ILE A 114 6.93 -10.27 -3.07
N SER A 115 6.73 -9.65 -4.24
CA SER A 115 7.09 -10.28 -5.51
C SER A 115 8.61 -10.42 -5.63
N LEU A 116 9.35 -9.37 -5.24
CA LEU A 116 10.82 -9.43 -5.18
C LEU A 116 11.28 -10.49 -4.18
N LYS A 117 10.64 -10.59 -3.01
CA LYS A 117 10.96 -11.60 -2.01
C LYS A 117 10.72 -13.03 -2.52
N TYR A 118 9.60 -13.26 -3.18
CA TYR A 118 9.27 -14.55 -3.78
C TYR A 118 10.32 -14.96 -4.83
N GLN A 119 10.68 -14.04 -5.73
CA GLN A 119 11.72 -14.28 -6.74
C GLN A 119 13.06 -14.60 -6.09
N PHE A 120 13.46 -13.86 -5.06
CA PHE A 120 14.69 -14.15 -4.32
C PHE A 120 14.69 -15.56 -3.73
N ILE A 121 13.59 -16.00 -3.11
CA ILE A 121 13.52 -17.36 -2.54
C ILE A 121 13.62 -18.41 -3.67
N HIS A 122 12.89 -18.24 -4.78
CA HIS A 122 12.87 -19.23 -5.87
C HIS A 122 14.14 -19.26 -6.72
N LEU A 123 14.93 -18.19 -6.77
CA LEU A 123 16.20 -18.15 -7.50
C LEU A 123 17.37 -18.78 -6.72
N ASN A 124 17.21 -19.01 -5.42
CA ASN A 124 18.22 -19.59 -4.54
C ASN A 124 18.01 -21.09 -4.28
N TYR A 125 17.07 -21.73 -4.99
CA TYR A 125 16.86 -23.18 -5.05
C TYR A 125 17.09 -23.65 -6.49
#